data_AF-A0AAU9UKM4-F1
#
_entry.id   AF-A0AAU9UKM4-F1
#
_cell.length_a   1.000
_cell.length_b   1.000
_cell.length_c   1.000
_cell.angle_alpha   90.00
_cell.angle_beta   90.00
_cell.angle_gamma   90.00
#
_symmetry.space_group_name_H-M   'P 1'
#
loop_
_entity.id
_entity.type
_entity.pdbx_description
1 polymer ?
#
loop_
_entity_poly.entity_id
_entity_poly.type
_entity_poly.pdbx_seq_one_letter_code
_entity_poly.pdbx_strand_id
1 'polypeptide(L)'
;MTSLIFGASCSPSTVIYMKDLNAKEHEASHPEAAAAIINNHYVDDYLDSFRTIEEAIRIVTAVRDIHRKAHYELKQWKSNSPQLLKAVGEN
;
A
#
# COMPACT_ATOMS: atom_id res chain seq x y z
N MET A 1 16.69 14.78 12.42
CA MET A 1 16.13 13.42 12.28
C MET A 1 14.87 13.56 11.45
N THR A 2 14.84 13.03 10.23
CA THR A 2 13.73 13.24 9.25
C THR A 2 12.97 11.95 8.91
N SER A 3 13.32 10.84 9.57
CA SER A 3 12.77 9.51 9.31
C SER A 3 12.57 8.76 10.61
N LEU A 4 11.63 7.81 10.61
CA LEU A 4 11.48 6.84 11.68
C LEU A 4 12.62 5.82 11.61
N ILE A 5 13.16 5.43 12.76
CA ILE A 5 14.27 4.48 12.83
C ILE A 5 13.76 3.07 13.11
N PHE A 6 14.50 2.08 12.60
CA PHE A 6 14.31 0.68 12.99
C PHE A 6 14.70 0.49 14.46
N GLY A 7 13.95 -0.37 15.16
CA GLY A 7 14.22 -0.74 16.55
C GLY A 7 13.65 0.24 17.61
N ALA A 8 13.17 1.41 17.22
CA ALA A 8 12.39 2.24 18.14
C ALA A 8 10.99 1.65 18.33
N SER A 9 10.60 1.45 19.60
CA SER A 9 9.32 0.82 19.97
C SER A 9 8.09 1.57 19.47
N CYS A 10 8.20 2.90 19.31
CA CYS A 10 7.11 3.74 18.82
C CYS A 10 6.99 3.78 17.29
N SER A 11 8.06 3.46 16.53
CA SER A 11 8.07 3.58 15.07
C SER A 11 6.91 2.85 14.40
N PRO A 12 6.59 1.58 14.72
CA PRO A 12 5.49 0.88 14.05
C PRO A 12 4.14 1.56 14.26
N SER A 13 3.85 1.99 15.49
CA SER A 13 2.58 2.66 15.81
C SER A 13 2.42 3.99 15.06
N THR A 14 3.50 4.76 14.94
CA THR A 14 3.49 6.04 14.21
C THR A 14 3.30 5.82 12.71
N VAL A 15 3.98 4.82 12.12
CA VAL A 15 3.82 4.46 10.70
C VAL A 15 2.37 4.06 10.42
N ILE A 16 1.81 3.14 11.23
CA ILE A 16 0.45 2.62 11.03
C ILE A 16 -0.57 3.75 11.09
N TYR A 17 -0.47 4.66 12.08
CA TYR A 17 -1.37 5.80 12.18
C TYR A 17 -1.32 6.69 10.93
N MET A 18 -0.12 7.02 10.46
CA MET A 18 0.02 7.90 9.29
C MET A 18 -0.42 7.23 8.00
N LYS A 19 -0.16 5.92 7.86
CA LYS A 19 -0.63 5.07 6.77
C LYS A 19 -2.17 5.07 6.68
N ASP A 20 -2.85 4.87 7.81
CA ASP A 20 -4.31 4.87 7.89
C ASP A 20 -4.91 6.27 7.65
N LEU A 21 -4.27 7.33 8.15
CA LEU A 21 -4.70 8.70 7.91
C LEU A 21 -4.65 9.06 6.42
N ASN A 22 -3.54 8.73 5.75
CA ASN A 22 -3.39 8.92 4.31
C ASN A 22 -4.45 8.16 3.50
N ALA A 23 -4.77 6.92 3.91
CA ALA A 23 -5.83 6.15 3.27
C ALA A 23 -7.20 6.82 3.40
N LYS A 24 -7.55 7.33 4.60
CA LYS A 24 -8.81 8.02 4.87
C LYS A 24 -8.97 9.30 4.04
N GLU A 25 -7.89 10.06 3.83
CA GLU A 25 -7.92 11.26 2.97
C GLU A 25 -8.28 10.93 1.51
N HIS A 26 -8.06 9.69 1.08
CA HIS A 26 -8.37 9.22 -0.27
C HIS A 26 -9.65 8.38 -0.37
N GLU A 27 -10.32 8.07 0.74
CA GLU A 27 -11.48 7.17 0.81
C GLU A 27 -12.62 7.58 -0.13
N ALA A 28 -12.93 8.89 -0.22
CA ALA A 28 -13.99 9.38 -1.11
C ALA A 28 -13.72 9.13 -2.60
N SER A 29 -12.45 9.06 -2.99
CA SER A 29 -12.02 8.89 -4.37
C SER A 29 -11.63 7.45 -4.73
N HIS A 30 -11.12 6.70 -3.76
CA HIS A 30 -10.61 5.34 -3.93
C HIS A 30 -11.00 4.46 -2.73
N PRO A 31 -12.31 4.20 -2.52
CA PRO A 31 -12.79 3.51 -1.31
C PRO A 31 -12.21 2.10 -1.17
N GLU A 32 -12.09 1.35 -2.26
CA GLU A 32 -11.51 0.00 -2.26
C GLU A 32 -10.02 0.01 -1.89
N ALA A 33 -9.25 0.97 -2.44
CA ALA A 33 -7.83 1.08 -2.13
C ALA A 33 -7.59 1.58 -0.69
N ALA A 34 -8.41 2.51 -0.20
CA ALA A 34 -8.36 2.97 1.19
C ALA A 34 -8.63 1.80 2.16
N ALA A 35 -9.67 1.00 1.88
CA ALA A 35 -9.98 -0.19 2.65
C ALA A 35 -8.84 -1.22 2.60
N ALA A 36 -8.22 -1.44 1.43
CA ALA A 36 -7.08 -2.35 1.29
C ALA A 36 -5.86 -1.86 2.10
N ILE A 37 -5.55 -0.55 2.07
CA ILE A 37 -4.43 0.00 2.85
C ILE A 37 -4.65 -0.20 4.35
N ILE A 38 -5.86 0.05 4.84
CA ILE A 38 -6.19 -0.05 6.26
C ILE A 38 -6.15 -1.51 6.73
N ASN A 39 -6.76 -2.42 5.96
CA ASN A 39 -7.04 -3.78 6.43
C ASN A 39 -6.01 -4.83 6.00
N ASN A 40 -5.28 -4.60 4.90
CA ASN A 40 -4.44 -5.60 4.25
C ASN A 40 -2.94 -5.30 4.39
N HIS A 41 -2.55 -4.61 5.46
CA HIS A 41 -1.15 -4.38 5.83
C HIS A 41 -0.77 -5.15 7.09
N TYR A 42 0.37 -5.84 7.05
CA TYR A 42 1.11 -6.25 8.24
C TYR A 42 2.25 -5.27 8.48
N VAL A 43 2.00 -4.27 9.34
CA VAL A 43 2.91 -3.14 9.57
C VAL A 43 3.23 -2.41 8.25
N ASP A 44 4.41 -2.64 7.68
CA ASP A 44 4.91 -2.07 6.43
C ASP A 44 4.74 -2.99 5.20
N ASP A 45 4.34 -4.25 5.39
CA ASP A 45 4.07 -5.19 4.31
C ASP A 45 2.61 -5.14 3.85
N TYR A 46 2.37 -4.91 2.57
CA TYR A 46 1.05 -4.99 1.94
C TYR A 46 0.83 -6.37 1.31
N LEU A 47 -0.29 -7.04 1.63
CA LEU A 47 -0.64 -8.36 1.09
C LEU A 47 -2.14 -8.46 0.81
N ASP A 48 -2.50 -8.72 -0.44
CA ASP A 48 -3.90 -8.83 -0.85
C ASP A 48 -4.11 -9.89 -1.95
N SER A 49 -5.36 -10.27 -2.20
CA SER A 49 -5.76 -11.23 -3.22
C SER A 49 -7.06 -10.80 -3.89
N PHE A 50 -7.17 -11.04 -5.20
CA PHE A 50 -8.28 -10.54 -6.02
C PHE A 50 -8.86 -11.66 -6.87
N ARG A 51 -10.12 -11.52 -7.28
CA ARG A 51 -10.79 -12.53 -8.11
C ARG A 51 -10.44 -12.40 -9.58
N THR A 52 -10.15 -11.19 -10.05
CA THR A 52 -9.76 -10.94 -11.44
C THR A 52 -8.49 -10.11 -11.52
N ILE A 53 -7.80 -10.21 -12.67
CA ILE A 53 -6.57 -9.46 -12.90
C ILE A 53 -6.84 -7.95 -13.06
N GLU A 54 -7.99 -7.59 -13.63
CA GLU A 54 -8.40 -6.20 -13.82
C GLU A 54 -8.63 -5.50 -12.47
N GLU A 55 -9.29 -6.19 -11.54
CA GLU A 55 -9.49 -5.72 -10.17
C GLU A 55 -8.15 -5.53 -9.46
N ALA A 56 -7.27 -6.53 -9.56
CA ALA A 56 -5.93 -6.46 -8.97
C ALA A 56 -5.12 -5.27 -9.50
N ILE A 57 -5.05 -5.09 -10.82
CA ILE A 57 -4.29 -3.99 -11.43
C ILE A 57 -4.87 -2.65 -10.96
N ARG A 58 -6.19 -2.47 -10.97
CA ARG A 58 -6.84 -1.22 -10.56
C ARG A 58 -6.55 -0.88 -9.10
N ILE A 59 -6.79 -1.82 -8.19
CA ILE A 59 -6.66 -1.59 -6.74
C ILE A 59 -5.19 -1.44 -6.36
N VAL A 60 -4.31 -2.33 -6.82
CA VAL A 60 -2.88 -2.27 -6.47
C VAL A 60 -2.22 -1.00 -7.03
N THR A 61 -2.60 -0.56 -8.23
CA THR A 61 -2.11 0.73 -8.78
C THR A 61 -2.57 1.90 -7.91
N ALA A 62 -3.83 1.91 -7.47
CA ALA A 62 -4.35 2.94 -6.59
C ALA A 62 -3.67 2.95 -5.21
N VAL A 63 -3.44 1.77 -4.61
CA VAL A 63 -2.66 1.61 -3.37
C VAL A 63 -1.24 2.15 -3.56
N ARG A 64 -0.60 1.74 -4.67
CA ARG A 64 0.55 2.35 -5.36
C ARG A 64 0.65 3.84 -5.11
N ASP A 65 -0.28 4.53 -5.76
CA ASP A 65 -0.22 5.96 -5.95
C ASP A 65 -0.64 6.73 -4.70
N ILE A 66 -1.54 6.16 -3.87
CA ILE A 66 -1.90 6.72 -2.56
C ILE A 66 -0.69 6.73 -1.62
N HIS A 67 0.07 5.63 -1.51
CA HIS A 67 1.25 5.61 -0.66
C HIS A 67 2.32 6.59 -1.15
N ARG A 68 2.55 6.67 -2.47
CA ARG A 68 3.51 7.61 -3.06
C ARG A 68 3.24 9.06 -2.72
N LYS A 69 1.96 9.47 -2.65
CA LYS A 69 1.57 10.83 -2.24
C LYS A 69 1.99 11.16 -0.81
N ALA A 70 2.07 10.16 0.06
CA ALA A 70 2.56 10.29 1.43
C ALA A 70 4.07 9.96 1.56
N HIS A 71 4.80 9.90 0.46
CA HIS A 71 6.21 9.51 0.42
C HIS A 71 6.51 8.09 0.97
N TYR A 72 5.49 7.21 0.96
CA TYR A 72 5.65 5.78 1.17
C TYR A 72 5.84 5.10 -0.18
N GLU A 73 7.04 4.59 -0.44
CA GLU A 73 7.33 3.82 -1.65
C GLU A 73 7.31 2.33 -1.31
N LEU A 74 6.21 1.65 -1.65
CA LEU A 74 6.14 0.19 -1.61
C LEU A 74 7.05 -0.42 -2.68
N LYS A 75 7.85 -1.40 -2.30
CA LYS A 75 8.88 -2.02 -3.14
C LYS A 75 8.79 -3.53 -3.09
N GLN A 76 9.53 -4.18 -3.99
CA GLN A 76 9.70 -5.63 -4.01
C GLN A 76 8.37 -6.36 -4.23
N TRP A 77 7.54 -5.86 -5.15
CA TRP A 77 6.24 -6.47 -5.41
C TRP A 77 6.40 -7.93 -5.82
N LYS A 78 5.57 -8.80 -5.24
CA LYS A 78 5.50 -10.22 -5.55
C LYS A 78 4.07 -10.61 -5.86
N SER A 79 3.89 -11.41 -6.91
CA SER A 79 2.60 -11.94 -7.32
C SER A 79 2.80 -13.20 -8.14
N ASN A 80 1.81 -14.08 -8.12
CA ASN A 80 1.71 -15.21 -9.05
C ASN A 80 1.26 -14.76 -10.46
N SER A 81 0.87 -13.49 -10.65
CA SER A 81 0.48 -12.93 -11.95
C SER A 81 1.58 -12.05 -12.54
N PRO A 82 2.25 -12.50 -13.61
CA PRO A 82 3.21 -11.67 -14.34
C PRO A 82 2.59 -10.39 -14.93
N GLN A 83 1.30 -10.44 -15.27
CA GLN A 83 0.57 -9.29 -15.80
C GLN A 83 0.46 -8.17 -14.76
N LEU A 84 0.20 -8.52 -13.50
CA LEU A 84 0.15 -7.57 -12.40
C LEU A 84 1.54 -6.97 -12.13
N LEU A 85 2.58 -7.80 -12.07
CA LEU A 85 3.96 -7.34 -11.85
C LEU A 85 4.38 -6.32 -12.91
N LYS A 86 4.12 -6.63 -14.19
CA LYS A 86 4.35 -5.71 -15.30
C LYS A 86 3.59 -4.40 -15.14
N ALA A 87 2.34 -4.44 -14.69
CA ALA A 87 1.52 -3.24 -14.49
C ALA A 87 2.05 -2.34 -13.35
N VAL A 88 2.63 -2.93 -12.30
CA VAL A 88 3.22 -2.17 -11.18
C VAL A 88 4.67 -1.75 -11.42
N GLY A 89 5.28 -2.16 -12.53
CA GLY A 89 6.63 -1.77 -12.94
C GLY A 89 7.73 -2.68 -12.41
N GLU A 90 7.39 -3.93 -12.08
CA GLU A 90 8.33 -4.95 -11.59
C GLU A 90 8.51 -6.00 -12.68
N ASN A 91 9.77 -6.29 -13.02
CA ASN A 91 10.17 -7.22 -14.09
C ASN A 91 10.54 -8.59 -13.54
#